data_AF-A0A179IQA7-F1
#
_entry.id   AF-A0A179IQA7-F1
#
_cell.length_a   1.000
_cell.length_b   1.000
_cell.length_c   1.000
_cell.angle_alpha   90.00
_cell.angle_beta   90.00
_cell.angle_gamma   90.00
#
_symmetry.space_group_name_H-M   'P 1'
#
loop_
_entity.id
_entity.type
_entity.pdbx_description
1 polymer ?
#
loop_
_entity_poly.entity_id
_entity_poly.type
_entity_poly.pdbx_seq_one_letter_code
_entity_poly.pdbx_strand_id
1 'polypeptide(L)'
;MYAAGEQKSGSGRLYGLPMSKRFIVAIAAAVGFVWILLQSHRIQPVRDRAKALYTNNILDKINNSTLGFEKIYVMGLPSRTDRRDGMALQAALSELTIEFIDGPMGDNISEKAVPVAEDGKHLTGGELGCWRGHINALQEIVRLNITSALILEDDSDWDVRIRSIMQDLALSTQALTQPLAGSTASYADSTYPTNEEHRNATVPEFDINALPRTVTPKVSPYGDEWEMMWLGHCGMRFPAADEGLPMGRV
;
A
#
# COMPACT_ATOMS: atom_id res chain seq x y z
N MET A 1 26.32 -28.18 -88.47
CA MET A 1 25.71 -26.98 -87.87
C MET A 1 24.51 -27.46 -87.08
N TYR A 2 24.60 -27.35 -85.75
CA TYR A 2 23.80 -28.09 -84.77
C TYR A 2 22.45 -27.44 -84.46
N ALA A 3 21.49 -28.27 -84.07
CA ALA A 3 20.11 -27.97 -83.75
C ALA A 3 19.93 -27.16 -82.46
N ALA A 4 18.90 -26.31 -82.46
CA ALA A 4 18.41 -25.55 -81.31
C ALA A 4 17.63 -26.46 -80.34
N GLY A 5 17.91 -26.33 -79.04
CA GLY A 5 17.18 -26.96 -77.95
C GLY A 5 17.35 -26.16 -76.66
N GLU A 6 16.33 -25.39 -76.31
CA GLU A 6 16.26 -24.50 -75.15
C GLU A 6 15.82 -25.29 -73.91
N GLN A 7 16.66 -25.39 -72.86
CA GLN A 7 16.28 -25.97 -71.57
C GLN A 7 15.82 -24.89 -70.59
N LYS A 8 14.56 -24.96 -70.15
CA LYS A 8 14.01 -24.14 -69.06
C LYS A 8 14.27 -24.79 -67.70
N SER A 9 14.82 -23.99 -66.78
CA SER A 9 14.98 -24.26 -65.36
C SER A 9 13.62 -24.29 -64.63
N GLY A 10 13.36 -25.34 -63.85
CA GLY A 10 12.14 -25.54 -63.10
C GLY A 10 12.16 -24.81 -61.74
N SER A 11 11.19 -23.92 -61.53
CA SER A 11 10.93 -23.30 -60.21
C SER A 11 10.01 -24.21 -59.39
N GLY A 12 10.51 -24.73 -58.27
CA GLY A 12 9.71 -25.49 -57.30
C GLY A 12 8.69 -24.59 -56.61
N ARG A 13 7.39 -24.90 -56.76
CA ARG A 13 6.28 -24.29 -56.01
C ARG A 13 6.04 -25.11 -54.73
N LEU A 14 6.21 -24.49 -53.56
CA LEU A 14 5.68 -24.99 -52.30
C LEU A 14 4.15 -25.02 -52.36
N TYR A 15 3.55 -26.20 -52.31
CA TYR A 15 2.11 -26.38 -52.22
C TYR A 15 1.65 -26.14 -50.77
N GLY A 16 0.95 -25.04 -50.53
CA GLY A 16 0.17 -24.87 -49.31
C GLY A 16 -0.99 -25.87 -49.32
N LEU A 17 -0.99 -26.81 -48.37
CA LEU A 17 -2.09 -27.74 -48.18
C LEU A 17 -3.36 -26.95 -47.79
N PRO A 18 -4.51 -27.16 -48.47
CA PRO A 18 -5.74 -26.43 -48.15
C PRO A 18 -6.24 -26.85 -46.77
N MET A 19 -6.21 -25.91 -45.82
CA MET A 19 -6.82 -26.12 -44.51
C MET A 19 -8.32 -26.40 -44.66
N SER A 20 -8.78 -27.49 -44.05
CA SER A 20 -10.20 -27.84 -44.09
C SER A 20 -11.04 -26.77 -43.41
N LYS A 21 -12.24 -26.49 -43.94
CA LYS A 21 -13.18 -25.51 -43.35
C LYS A 21 -13.47 -25.79 -41.87
N ARG A 22 -13.44 -27.05 -41.45
CA ARG A 22 -13.62 -27.49 -40.05
C ARG A 22 -12.48 -27.02 -39.15
N PHE A 23 -11.25 -27.02 -39.65
CA PHE A 23 -10.07 -26.57 -38.92
C PHE A 23 -10.09 -25.06 -38.70
N ILE A 24 -10.53 -24.30 -39.70
CA ILE A 24 -10.69 -22.83 -39.61
C ILE A 24 -11.76 -22.46 -38.56
N VAL A 25 -12.89 -23.18 -38.55
CA VAL A 25 -13.95 -22.97 -37.56
C VAL A 25 -13.47 -23.29 -36.14
N ALA A 26 -12.68 -24.35 -35.97
CA ALA A 26 -12.13 -24.72 -34.66
C ALA A 26 -11.18 -23.63 -34.11
N ILE A 27 -10.32 -23.06 -34.97
CA ILE A 27 -9.43 -21.95 -34.58
C ILE A 27 -10.25 -20.72 -34.19
N ALA A 28 -11.24 -20.34 -35.00
CA ALA A 28 -12.09 -19.18 -34.70
C ALA A 28 -12.85 -19.35 -33.36
N ALA A 29 -13.34 -20.56 -33.08
CA ALA A 29 -13.98 -20.87 -31.81
C ALA A 29 -13.01 -20.80 -30.63
N ALA A 30 -11.79 -21.31 -30.77
CA ALA A 30 -10.75 -21.24 -29.73
C ALA A 30 -10.33 -19.79 -29.44
N VAL A 31 -10.13 -18.97 -30.48
CA VAL A 31 -9.83 -17.54 -30.34
C VAL A 31 -10.99 -16.79 -29.68
N GLY A 32 -12.23 -17.08 -30.08
CA GLY A 32 -13.43 -16.50 -29.46
C GLY A 32 -13.55 -16.89 -27.98
N PHE A 33 -13.28 -18.14 -27.63
CA PHE A 33 -13.32 -18.61 -26.24
C PHE A 33 -12.22 -17.95 -25.39
N VAL A 34 -10.99 -17.84 -25.89
CA VAL A 34 -9.90 -17.12 -25.23
C VAL A 34 -10.24 -15.64 -25.07
N TRP A 35 -10.83 -15.01 -26.09
CA TRP A 35 -11.28 -13.61 -26.01
C TRP A 35 -12.37 -13.42 -24.94
N ILE A 36 -13.32 -14.36 -24.85
CA ILE A 36 -14.35 -14.35 -23.79
C ILE A 36 -13.73 -14.53 -22.41
N LEU A 37 -12.75 -15.43 -22.24
CA LEU A 37 -12.04 -15.60 -20.97
C LEU A 37 -11.24 -14.35 -20.58
N LEU A 38 -10.61 -13.69 -21.54
CA LEU A 38 -9.89 -12.43 -21.32
C LEU A 38 -10.86 -11.28 -20.98
N GLN A 39 -12.07 -11.27 -21.54
CA GLN A 39 -13.12 -10.31 -21.20
C GLN A 39 -13.75 -10.62 -19.83
N SER A 40 -13.94 -11.89 -19.46
CA SER A 40 -14.54 -12.26 -18.17
C SER A 40 -13.61 -11.97 -16.99
N HIS A 41 -12.30 -12.05 -17.17
CA HIS A 41 -11.32 -11.53 -16.20
C HIS A 41 -11.24 -9.99 -16.15
N ARG A 42 -11.78 -9.29 -17.15
CA ARG A 42 -11.84 -7.82 -17.22
C ARG A 42 -13.14 -7.24 -16.68
N ILE A 43 -14.20 -8.03 -16.56
CA ILE A 43 -15.53 -7.58 -16.16
C ILE A 43 -15.77 -7.93 -14.69
N GLN A 44 -15.39 -7.02 -13.77
CA GLN A 44 -15.85 -7.01 -12.38
C GLN A 44 -16.81 -5.81 -12.15
N PRO A 45 -18.04 -5.87 -12.71
CA PRO A 45 -18.92 -4.70 -12.86
C PRO A 45 -19.44 -4.14 -11.53
N VAL A 46 -19.33 -4.91 -10.44
CA VAL A 46 -19.72 -4.47 -9.08
C VAL A 46 -18.61 -3.65 -8.42
N ARG A 47 -17.34 -4.00 -8.65
CA ARG A 47 -16.18 -3.21 -8.18
C ARG A 47 -16.12 -1.87 -8.90
N ASP A 48 -16.37 -1.86 -10.20
CA ASP A 48 -16.30 -0.63 -11.01
C ASP A 48 -17.40 0.38 -10.63
N ARG A 49 -18.59 -0.07 -10.22
CA ARG A 49 -19.69 0.83 -9.82
C ARG A 49 -19.49 1.47 -8.45
N ALA A 50 -18.92 0.76 -7.48
CA ALA A 50 -18.55 1.32 -6.18
C ALA A 50 -17.37 2.30 -6.32
N LYS A 51 -16.40 1.98 -7.18
CA LYS A 51 -15.25 2.84 -7.52
C LYS A 51 -15.66 4.08 -8.32
N ALA A 52 -16.66 3.97 -9.20
CA ALA A 52 -17.18 5.06 -10.05
C ALA A 52 -18.05 6.09 -9.30
N LEU A 53 -18.56 5.77 -8.10
CA LEU A 53 -19.31 6.72 -7.26
C LEU A 53 -18.40 7.48 -6.27
N TYR A 54 -17.20 6.96 -6.02
CA TYR A 54 -16.12 7.66 -5.28
C TYR A 54 -15.31 8.62 -6.17
N THR A 55 -15.71 8.79 -7.44
CA THR A 55 -15.01 9.58 -8.48
C THR A 55 -15.18 11.10 -8.30
N ASN A 56 -14.71 11.60 -7.16
CA ASN A 56 -14.25 12.98 -6.93
C ASN A 56 -12.96 12.87 -6.09
N ASN A 57 -12.07 11.97 -6.53
CA ASN A 57 -11.62 10.87 -5.69
C ASN A 57 -10.40 11.24 -4.87
N ILE A 58 -10.61 11.52 -3.58
CA ILE A 58 -9.50 11.74 -2.65
C ILE A 58 -8.50 10.55 -2.68
N LEU A 59 -8.96 9.33 -2.98
CA LEU A 59 -8.11 8.15 -3.16
C LEU A 59 -7.18 8.23 -4.38
N ASP A 60 -7.49 9.04 -5.40
CA ASP A 60 -6.60 9.23 -6.54
C ASP A 60 -5.30 9.94 -6.14
N LYS A 61 -5.29 10.66 -4.99
CA LYS A 61 -4.06 11.23 -4.43
C LYS A 61 -2.99 10.17 -4.16
N ILE A 62 -3.40 8.92 -3.89
CA ILE A 62 -2.49 7.79 -3.64
C ILE A 62 -1.66 7.42 -4.90
N ASN A 63 -2.13 7.80 -6.09
CA ASN A 63 -1.41 7.52 -7.33
C ASN A 63 -0.24 8.49 -7.60
N ASN A 64 -0.02 9.51 -6.75
CA ASN A 64 1.16 10.38 -6.86
C ASN A 64 2.46 9.68 -6.41
N SER A 65 3.62 10.30 -6.56
CA SER A 65 4.90 9.71 -6.16
C SER A 65 5.12 9.58 -4.65
N THR A 66 4.19 10.06 -3.82
CA THR A 66 4.27 10.05 -2.35
C THR A 66 3.09 9.33 -1.70
N LEU A 67 2.36 8.52 -2.47
CA LEU A 67 1.21 7.73 -2.00
C LEU A 67 0.12 8.58 -1.30
N GLY A 68 -0.01 9.87 -1.65
CA GLY A 68 -0.98 10.77 -1.05
C GLY A 68 -0.54 11.47 0.24
N PHE A 69 0.69 11.21 0.71
CA PHE A 69 1.36 11.99 1.74
C PHE A 69 2.13 13.17 1.11
N GLU A 70 2.60 14.11 1.93
CA GLU A 70 3.50 15.17 1.45
C GLU A 70 4.93 14.64 1.26
N LYS A 71 5.40 13.79 2.18
CA LYS A 71 6.73 13.17 2.14
C LYS A 71 6.68 11.68 2.46
N ILE A 72 7.61 10.92 1.88
CA ILE A 72 7.94 9.56 2.34
C ILE A 72 9.37 9.63 2.88
N TYR A 73 9.54 9.36 4.16
CA TYR A 73 10.83 9.22 4.81
C TYR A 73 11.21 7.75 4.94
N VAL A 74 12.46 7.45 4.66
CA VAL A 74 13.07 6.15 4.92
C VAL A 74 14.17 6.34 5.95
N MET A 75 14.02 5.70 7.09
CA MET A 75 14.94 5.82 8.20
C MET A 75 15.75 4.54 8.40
N GLY A 76 17.03 4.72 8.71
CA GLY A 76 17.96 3.62 8.85
C GLY A 76 19.39 4.12 9.02
N LEU A 77 20.31 3.20 9.27
CA LEU A 77 21.70 3.57 9.51
C LEU A 77 22.33 4.13 8.21
N PRO A 78 23.04 5.27 8.25
CA PRO A 78 23.75 5.80 7.08
C PRO A 78 24.85 4.85 6.58
N SER A 79 25.37 3.99 7.45
CA SER A 79 26.37 2.97 7.11
C SER A 79 25.81 1.76 6.37
N ARG A 80 24.49 1.54 6.36
CA ARG A 80 23.83 0.43 5.65
C ARG A 80 23.51 0.82 4.21
N THR A 81 24.56 1.11 3.45
CA THR A 81 24.44 1.52 2.04
C THR A 81 23.77 0.43 1.21
N ASP A 82 23.95 -0.84 1.54
CA ASP A 82 23.26 -1.98 0.92
C ASP A 82 21.73 -1.85 1.00
N ARG A 83 21.20 -1.44 2.17
CA ARG A 83 19.76 -1.23 2.37
C ARG A 83 19.27 0.03 1.67
N ARG A 84 20.03 1.12 1.76
CA ARG A 84 19.68 2.38 1.09
C ARG A 84 19.65 2.26 -0.42
N ASP A 85 20.62 1.54 -1.00
CA ASP A 85 20.64 1.23 -2.43
C ASP A 85 19.42 0.38 -2.82
N GLY A 86 19.06 -0.61 -2.00
CA GLY A 86 17.85 -1.40 -2.16
C GLY A 86 16.57 -0.54 -2.14
N MET A 87 16.43 0.34 -1.16
CA MET A 87 15.29 1.26 -1.04
C MET A 87 15.21 2.25 -2.21
N ALA A 88 16.35 2.78 -2.66
CA ALA A 88 16.41 3.66 -3.82
C ALA A 88 15.95 2.94 -5.10
N LEU A 89 16.39 1.69 -5.31
CA LEU A 89 15.96 0.88 -6.46
C LEU A 89 14.47 0.53 -6.39
N GLN A 90 13.97 0.11 -5.23
CA GLN A 90 12.54 -0.20 -5.02
C GLN A 90 11.65 1.03 -5.26
N ALA A 91 12.06 2.20 -4.75
CA ALA A 91 11.37 3.46 -4.97
C ALA A 91 11.39 3.85 -6.46
N ALA A 92 12.53 3.73 -7.13
CA ALA A 92 12.64 4.02 -8.56
C ALA A 92 11.73 3.11 -9.41
N LEU A 93 11.70 1.80 -9.12
CA LEU A 93 10.84 0.83 -9.80
C LEU A 93 9.35 1.14 -9.61
N SER A 94 9.00 1.69 -8.45
CA SER A 94 7.61 2.00 -8.06
C SER A 94 7.20 3.44 -8.38
N GLU A 95 8.08 4.23 -8.98
CA GLU A 95 7.91 5.67 -9.23
C GLU A 95 7.57 6.45 -7.94
N LEU A 96 8.23 6.10 -6.84
CA LEU A 96 8.09 6.75 -5.55
C LEU A 96 9.25 7.71 -5.29
N THR A 97 8.94 8.82 -4.63
CA THR A 97 9.92 9.79 -4.14
C THR A 97 10.10 9.59 -2.64
N ILE A 98 11.31 9.20 -2.25
CA ILE A 98 11.68 8.95 -0.86
C ILE A 98 12.83 9.88 -0.43
N GLU A 99 12.89 10.20 0.85
CA GLU A 99 13.97 10.95 1.47
C GLU A 99 14.54 10.15 2.64
N PHE A 100 15.87 10.03 2.71
CA PHE A 100 16.51 9.31 3.80
C PHE A 100 16.66 10.19 5.04
N ILE A 101 16.29 9.63 6.20
CA ILE A 101 16.57 10.20 7.51
C ILE A 101 17.57 9.29 8.21
N ASP A 102 18.65 9.86 8.72
CA ASP A 102 19.69 9.09 9.38
C ASP A 102 19.24 8.66 10.78
N GLY A 103 19.20 7.34 10.99
CA GLY A 103 19.15 6.74 12.31
C GLY A 103 20.57 6.65 12.89
N PRO A 104 20.82 7.14 14.11
CA PRO A 104 22.10 6.94 14.76
C PRO A 104 22.23 5.52 15.30
N MET A 105 23.47 5.05 15.44
CA MET A 105 23.75 3.86 16.24
C MET A 105 23.38 4.14 17.70
N GLY A 106 22.73 3.19 18.37
CA GLY A 106 22.34 3.34 19.78
C GLY A 106 23.48 3.80 20.68
N ASP A 107 24.65 3.18 20.50
CA ASP A 107 25.86 3.44 21.28
C ASP A 107 26.41 4.88 21.11
N ASN A 108 26.01 5.58 20.04
CA ASN A 108 26.42 6.96 19.78
C ASN A 108 25.46 7.99 20.40
N ILE A 109 24.36 7.54 21.02
CA ILE A 109 23.40 8.42 21.70
C ILE A 109 23.86 8.63 23.13
N SER A 110 23.95 9.90 23.55
CA SER A 110 24.29 10.24 24.93
C SER A 110 23.22 9.71 25.89
N GLU A 111 23.63 9.08 26.99
CA GLU A 111 22.72 8.66 28.08
C GLU A 111 21.81 9.80 28.56
N LYS A 112 22.27 11.05 28.50
CA LYS A 112 21.49 12.23 28.89
C LYS A 112 20.31 12.53 27.95
N ALA A 113 20.32 11.98 26.75
CA ALA A 113 19.28 12.15 25.74
C ALA A 113 18.30 10.98 25.68
N VAL A 114 18.51 9.93 26.49
CA VAL A 114 17.68 8.74 26.51
C VAL A 114 16.43 8.99 27.36
N PRO A 115 15.22 8.72 26.86
CA PRO A 115 14.02 8.77 27.67
C PRO A 115 14.07 7.70 28.75
N VAL A 116 13.81 8.09 29.99
CA VAL A 116 13.73 7.18 31.13
C VAL A 116 12.25 6.91 31.41
N ALA A 117 11.84 5.65 31.36
CA ALA A 117 10.48 5.26 31.73
C ALA A 117 10.25 5.40 33.26
N GLU A 118 9.00 5.37 33.70
CA GLU A 118 8.64 5.50 35.13
C GLU A 118 9.29 4.41 36.01
N ASP A 119 9.59 3.24 35.44
CA ASP A 119 10.25 2.13 36.14
C ASP A 119 11.79 2.24 36.16
N GLY A 120 12.34 3.35 35.65
CA GLY A 120 13.77 3.63 35.57
C GLY A 120 14.50 2.89 34.45
N LYS A 121 13.81 2.09 33.63
CA LYS A 121 14.41 1.44 32.47
C LYS A 121 14.43 2.39 31.27
N HIS A 122 15.34 2.11 30.36
CA HIS A 122 15.43 2.81 29.09
C HIS A 122 15.84 1.88 27.95
N LEU A 123 15.55 2.31 26.72
CA LEU A 123 15.97 1.61 25.51
C LEU A 123 17.50 1.58 25.40
N THR A 124 18.05 0.52 24.80
CA THR A 124 19.49 0.38 24.59
C THR A 124 19.78 -0.17 23.19
N GLY A 125 21.03 -0.04 22.73
CA GLY A 125 21.48 -0.63 21.48
C GLY A 125 20.62 -0.25 20.27
N GLY A 126 20.26 -1.25 19.45
CA GLY A 126 19.51 -1.03 18.22
C GLY A 126 18.14 -0.37 18.42
N GLU A 127 17.41 -0.73 19.48
CA GLU A 127 16.09 -0.17 19.80
C GLU A 127 16.18 1.34 20.09
N LEU A 128 17.21 1.75 20.83
CA LEU A 128 17.47 3.17 21.10
C LEU A 128 17.81 3.94 19.82
N GLY A 129 18.60 3.34 18.93
CA GLY A 129 18.92 3.90 17.61
C GLY A 129 17.69 4.06 16.73
N CYS A 130 16.85 3.03 16.64
CA CYS A 130 15.57 3.06 15.93
C CYS A 130 14.65 4.15 16.49
N TRP A 131 14.42 4.16 17.81
CA TRP A 131 13.63 5.20 18.47
C TRP A 131 14.13 6.60 18.12
N ARG A 132 15.44 6.85 18.24
CA ARG A 132 16.02 8.16 17.94
C ARG A 132 15.89 8.52 16.46
N GLY A 133 15.97 7.54 15.56
CA GLY A 133 15.67 7.72 14.13
C GLY A 133 14.25 8.23 13.89
N HIS A 134 13.25 7.65 14.57
CA HIS A 134 11.86 8.13 14.48
C HIS A 134 11.73 9.55 15.01
N ILE A 135 12.38 9.88 16.14
CA ILE A 135 12.40 11.25 16.66
C ILE A 135 13.08 12.23 15.69
N ASN A 136 14.14 11.83 14.98
CA ASN A 136 14.74 12.65 13.92
C ASN A 136 13.72 12.96 12.82
N ALA A 137 12.97 11.96 12.35
CA ALA A 137 11.94 12.14 11.33
C ALA A 137 10.80 13.06 11.82
N LEU A 138 10.33 12.87 13.05
CA LEU A 138 9.30 13.74 13.64
C LEU A 138 9.79 15.19 13.81
N GLN A 139 11.04 15.38 14.24
CA GLN A 139 11.63 16.72 14.32
C GLN A 139 11.70 17.38 12.94
N GLU A 140 12.02 16.62 11.89
CA GLU A 140 12.05 17.13 10.52
C GLU A 140 10.66 17.55 10.03
N ILE A 141 9.64 16.74 10.31
CA ILE A 141 8.23 17.05 10.01
C ILE A 141 7.84 18.39 10.64
N VAL A 142 8.14 18.58 11.93
CA VAL A 142 7.84 19.83 12.64
C VAL A 142 8.66 21.00 12.10
N ARG A 143 9.97 20.79 11.88
CA ARG A 143 10.90 21.84 11.43
C ARG A 143 10.55 22.37 10.06
N LEU A 144 10.15 21.50 9.14
CA LEU A 144 9.75 21.85 7.78
C LEU A 144 8.27 22.19 7.66
N ASN A 145 7.50 22.02 8.74
CA ASN A 145 6.04 22.19 8.75
C ASN A 145 5.35 21.33 7.68
N ILE A 146 5.75 20.06 7.61
CA ILE A 146 5.19 19.07 6.69
C ILE A 146 3.82 18.65 7.20
N THR A 147 2.83 18.63 6.31
CA THR A 147 1.43 18.34 6.66
C THR A 147 1.16 16.87 6.93
N SER A 148 1.88 15.98 6.23
CA SER A 148 1.73 14.53 6.37
C SER A 148 2.97 13.80 5.85
N ALA A 149 3.40 12.76 6.56
CA ALA A 149 4.52 11.94 6.13
C ALA A 149 4.28 10.46 6.40
N LEU A 150 4.75 9.62 5.48
CA LEU A 150 4.90 8.18 5.68
C LEU A 150 6.35 7.92 6.09
N ILE A 151 6.57 7.26 7.23
CA ILE A 151 7.91 6.91 7.72
C ILE A 151 8.06 5.39 7.60
N LEU A 152 9.11 4.95 6.90
CA LEU A 152 9.45 3.54 6.68
C LEU A 152 10.84 3.24 7.23
N GLU A 153 11.08 2.03 7.73
CA GLU A 153 12.43 1.56 8.05
C GLU A 153 13.16 1.05 6.80
N ASP A 154 14.50 1.07 6.80
CA ASP A 154 15.34 0.70 5.65
C ASP A 154 15.36 -0.80 5.32
N ASP A 155 14.75 -1.64 6.15
CA ASP A 155 14.51 -3.06 5.89
C ASP A 155 13.04 -3.39 5.58
N SER A 156 12.23 -2.37 5.30
CA SER A 156 10.92 -2.57 4.70
C SER A 156 11.03 -2.91 3.21
N ASP A 157 10.15 -3.77 2.72
CA ASP A 157 9.92 -4.01 1.29
C ASP A 157 8.42 -3.84 0.96
N TRP A 158 8.11 -3.76 -0.34
CA TRP A 158 6.71 -3.72 -0.78
C TRP A 158 6.49 -4.43 -2.12
N ASP A 159 5.26 -4.91 -2.28
CA ASP A 159 4.78 -5.48 -3.53
C ASP A 159 4.65 -4.38 -4.59
N VAL A 160 4.88 -4.73 -5.86
CA VAL A 160 4.72 -3.85 -7.03
C VAL A 160 3.31 -3.22 -7.12
N ARG A 161 2.32 -3.80 -6.43
CA ARG A 161 0.95 -3.31 -6.30
C ARG A 161 0.78 -2.26 -5.18
N ILE A 162 1.86 -1.65 -4.67
CA ILE A 162 1.84 -0.72 -3.53
C ILE A 162 0.70 0.31 -3.61
N ARG A 163 0.40 0.88 -4.78
CA ARG A 163 -0.71 1.84 -4.95
C ARG A 163 -2.07 1.25 -4.63
N SER A 164 -2.34 0.03 -5.09
CA SER A 164 -3.58 -0.69 -4.79
C SER A 164 -3.65 -1.07 -3.31
N ILE A 165 -2.53 -1.52 -2.74
CA ILE A 165 -2.43 -1.85 -1.31
C ILE A 165 -2.71 -0.60 -0.47
N MET A 166 -2.16 0.55 -0.85
CA MET A 166 -2.41 1.80 -0.15
C MET A 166 -3.84 2.31 -0.31
N GLN A 167 -4.51 2.02 -1.44
CA GLN A 167 -5.96 2.29 -1.60
C GLN A 167 -6.79 1.43 -0.65
N ASP A 168 -6.45 0.15 -0.52
CA ASP A 168 -7.11 -0.78 0.39
C ASP A 168 -6.88 -0.37 1.85
N LEU A 169 -5.66 0.05 2.19
CA LEU A 169 -5.31 0.63 3.49
C LEU A 169 -6.14 1.89 3.75
N ALA A 170 -6.20 2.83 2.80
CA ALA A 170 -6.95 4.07 2.93
C ALA A 170 -8.45 3.84 3.19
N LEU A 171 -9.06 2.89 2.48
CA LEU A 171 -10.46 2.51 2.73
C LEU A 171 -10.65 1.90 4.12
N SER A 172 -9.71 1.06 4.55
CA SER A 172 -9.75 0.40 5.86
C SER A 172 -9.56 1.42 7.00
N THR A 173 -8.59 2.32 6.88
CA THR A 173 -8.37 3.38 7.88
C THR A 173 -9.54 4.33 7.95
N GLN A 174 -10.15 4.68 6.82
CA GLN A 174 -11.39 5.46 6.81
C GLN A 174 -12.52 4.75 7.55
N ALA A 175 -12.75 3.46 7.29
CA ALA A 175 -13.79 2.69 7.96
C ALA A 175 -13.64 2.70 9.49
N LEU A 176 -12.40 2.64 9.99
CA LEU A 176 -12.10 2.64 11.42
C LEU A 176 -12.13 4.04 12.04
N THR A 177 -11.60 5.05 11.33
CA THR A 177 -11.34 6.38 11.90
C THR A 177 -12.43 7.41 11.64
N GLN A 178 -13.14 7.30 10.51
CA GLN A 178 -14.15 8.28 10.12
C GLN A 178 -15.54 7.96 10.69
N PRO A 179 -16.38 8.98 10.95
CA PRO A 179 -17.78 8.76 11.26
C PRO A 179 -18.51 8.01 10.15
N LEU A 180 -19.50 7.19 10.51
CA LEU A 180 -20.38 6.51 9.56
C LEU A 180 -21.21 7.53 8.76
N ALA A 181 -21.45 7.23 7.49
CA ALA A 181 -22.23 8.10 6.62
C ALA A 181 -23.65 8.33 7.18
N GLY A 182 -24.07 9.60 7.26
CA GLY A 182 -25.36 9.99 7.84
C GLY A 182 -25.34 10.23 9.34
N SER A 183 -24.18 10.13 9.99
CA SER A 183 -23.96 10.47 11.39
C SER A 183 -22.66 11.26 11.55
N THR A 184 -22.57 12.08 12.59
CA THR A 184 -21.35 12.82 12.94
C THR A 184 -20.68 12.27 14.20
N ALA A 185 -21.24 11.25 14.84
CA ALA A 185 -20.80 10.76 16.15
C ALA A 185 -20.82 9.23 16.30
N SER A 186 -21.15 8.48 15.24
CA SER A 186 -21.12 7.01 15.27
C SER A 186 -20.01 6.49 14.38
N TYR A 187 -19.32 5.44 14.83
CA TYR A 187 -18.19 4.83 14.15
C TYR A 187 -18.43 3.34 13.94
N ALA A 188 -17.64 2.72 13.06
CA ALA A 188 -17.73 1.28 12.82
C ALA A 188 -17.31 0.48 14.07
N ASP A 189 -16.32 0.99 14.81
CA ASP A 189 -15.95 0.50 16.13
C ASP A 189 -16.90 1.10 17.20
N SER A 190 -17.70 0.25 17.83
CA SER A 190 -18.62 0.64 18.90
C SER A 190 -17.93 1.00 20.21
N THR A 191 -16.65 0.66 20.36
CA THR A 191 -15.83 0.96 21.54
C THR A 191 -15.14 2.32 21.45
N TYR A 192 -15.32 3.03 20.34
CA TYR A 192 -14.80 4.37 20.12
C TYR A 192 -15.82 5.45 20.53
N PRO A 193 -15.40 6.58 21.14
CA PRO A 193 -14.02 6.99 21.44
C PRO A 193 -13.43 6.38 22.71
N THR A 194 -14.26 5.80 23.58
CA THR A 194 -13.82 5.23 24.86
C THR A 194 -14.57 3.93 25.16
N ASN A 195 -13.85 2.93 25.66
CA ASN A 195 -14.41 1.62 25.99
C ASN A 195 -14.81 1.50 27.48
N GLU A 196 -14.82 2.60 28.25
CA GLU A 196 -15.03 2.59 29.71
C GLU A 196 -16.36 1.95 30.14
N GLU A 197 -17.43 2.22 29.39
CA GLU A 197 -18.78 1.67 29.64
C GLU A 197 -19.00 0.30 28.96
N HIS A 198 -18.06 -0.12 28.11
CA HIS A 198 -18.23 -1.21 27.13
C HIS A 198 -17.24 -2.36 27.37
N ARG A 199 -16.97 -2.69 28.64
CA ARG A 199 -16.00 -3.74 29.06
C ARG A 199 -16.19 -5.13 28.44
N ASN A 200 -17.38 -5.42 27.89
CA ASN A 200 -17.70 -6.68 27.21
C ASN A 200 -18.03 -6.51 25.73
N ALA A 201 -17.79 -5.33 25.15
CA ALA A 201 -18.02 -5.12 23.73
C ALA A 201 -17.11 -6.03 22.90
N THR A 202 -17.63 -6.54 21.80
CA THR A 202 -16.85 -7.26 20.81
C THR A 202 -16.81 -6.40 19.55
N VAL A 203 -15.60 -6.08 19.09
CA VAL A 203 -15.44 -5.40 17.79
C VAL A 203 -15.51 -6.49 16.72
N PRO A 204 -16.48 -6.43 15.80
CA PRO A 204 -16.57 -7.40 14.73
C PRO A 204 -15.38 -7.27 13.78
N GLU A 205 -14.93 -8.39 13.23
CA GLU A 205 -13.99 -8.37 12.12
C GLU A 205 -14.66 -7.74 10.89
N PHE A 206 -13.94 -6.85 10.21
CA PHE A 206 -14.44 -6.16 9.02
C PHE A 206 -13.92 -6.84 7.74
N ASP A 207 -14.82 -7.26 6.87
CA ASP A 207 -14.44 -7.68 5.51
C ASP A 207 -14.11 -6.43 4.68
N ILE A 208 -12.90 -6.39 4.15
CA ILE A 208 -12.42 -5.30 3.30
C ILE A 208 -13.29 -5.10 2.05
N ASN A 209 -13.97 -6.14 1.58
CA ASN A 209 -14.88 -6.07 0.44
C ASN A 209 -16.28 -5.56 0.81
N ALA A 210 -16.57 -5.40 2.11
CA ALA A 210 -17.87 -5.00 2.65
C ALA A 210 -17.75 -3.96 3.76
N LEU A 211 -16.80 -3.02 3.63
CA LEU A 211 -16.59 -1.95 4.61
C LEU A 211 -17.83 -1.03 4.72
N PRO A 212 -18.15 -0.54 5.93
CA PRO A 212 -19.24 0.40 6.12
C PRO A 212 -18.95 1.72 5.41
N ARG A 213 -20.00 2.41 4.97
CA ARG A 213 -19.85 3.74 4.38
C ARG A 213 -19.57 4.76 5.47
N THR A 214 -18.54 5.58 5.24
CA THR A 214 -18.14 6.66 6.13
C THR A 214 -18.34 8.02 5.48
N VAL A 215 -18.25 9.07 6.30
CA VAL A 215 -18.10 10.44 5.82
C VAL A 215 -16.83 10.52 4.97
N THR A 216 -16.95 11.08 3.76
CA THR A 216 -15.82 11.21 2.84
C THR A 216 -14.77 12.17 3.41
N PRO A 217 -13.51 11.75 3.55
CA PRO A 217 -12.45 12.64 4.01
C PRO A 217 -12.21 13.77 3.00
N LYS A 218 -11.69 14.89 3.50
CA LYS A 218 -11.45 16.12 2.73
C LYS A 218 -9.96 16.38 2.53
N VAL A 219 -9.12 16.03 3.50
CA VAL A 219 -7.69 16.38 3.50
C VAL A 219 -6.87 15.20 3.02
N SER A 220 -6.91 14.08 3.75
CA SER A 220 -6.07 12.92 3.50
C SER A 220 -6.88 11.73 2.97
N PRO A 221 -6.36 10.98 1.97
CA PRO A 221 -7.01 9.76 1.53
C PRO A 221 -7.11 8.71 2.64
N TYR A 222 -6.31 8.81 3.69
CA TYR A 222 -6.31 7.85 4.82
C TYR A 222 -7.32 8.20 5.91
N GLY A 223 -8.10 9.28 5.74
CA GLY A 223 -8.97 9.85 6.78
C GLY A 223 -8.42 11.16 7.33
N ASP A 224 -9.28 11.95 7.98
CA ASP A 224 -8.94 13.27 8.55
C ASP A 224 -8.83 13.26 10.08
N GLU A 225 -9.13 12.13 10.72
CA GLU A 225 -9.27 12.00 12.19
C GLU A 225 -8.11 11.19 12.80
N TRP A 226 -6.91 11.30 12.22
CA TRP A 226 -5.68 10.71 12.76
C TRP A 226 -4.57 11.75 12.82
N GLU A 227 -3.81 11.75 13.91
CA GLU A 227 -2.57 12.53 14.04
C GLU A 227 -1.34 11.67 13.74
N MET A 228 -1.38 10.39 14.11
CA MET A 228 -0.30 9.43 13.91
C MET A 228 -0.87 8.03 13.69
N MET A 229 -0.32 7.32 12.70
CA MET A 229 -0.63 5.91 12.44
C MET A 229 0.67 5.11 12.56
N TRP A 230 0.64 4.04 13.36
CA TRP A 230 1.77 3.12 13.50
C TRP A 230 1.39 1.78 12.89
N LEU A 231 1.92 1.48 11.70
CA LEU A 231 1.49 0.34 10.89
C LEU A 231 2.57 -0.74 10.88
N GLY A 232 2.30 -1.86 11.53
CA GLY A 232 3.19 -3.03 11.57
C GLY A 232 4.40 -2.82 12.49
N HIS A 233 4.40 -3.48 13.64
CA HIS A 233 5.61 -3.57 14.47
C HIS A 233 5.79 -4.97 15.06
N CYS A 234 7.04 -5.33 15.35
CA CYS A 234 7.33 -6.55 16.10
C CYS A 234 6.95 -6.33 17.58
N GLY A 235 6.04 -7.15 18.11
CA GLY A 235 5.69 -7.13 19.53
C GLY A 235 4.47 -6.28 19.93
N MET A 236 3.47 -6.10 19.06
CA MET A 236 2.23 -5.42 19.46
C MET A 236 1.43 -6.31 20.41
N ARG A 237 0.86 -5.69 21.45
CA ARG A 237 -0.20 -6.29 22.25
C ARG A 237 -1.46 -5.46 22.03
N PHE A 238 -2.55 -6.12 21.64
CA PHE A 238 -3.87 -5.47 21.63
C PHE A 238 -4.29 -5.13 23.07
N PRO A 239 -4.96 -3.98 23.29
CA PRO A 239 -5.45 -3.60 24.61
C PRO A 239 -6.38 -4.67 25.15
N ALA A 240 -6.25 -4.98 26.44
CA ALA A 240 -7.28 -5.76 27.10
C ALA A 240 -8.54 -4.90 27.33
N ALA A 241 -9.72 -5.53 27.37
CA ALA A 241 -11.00 -4.82 27.48
C ALA A 241 -11.15 -4.01 28.79
N ASP A 242 -10.36 -4.33 29.82
CA ASP A 242 -10.30 -3.62 31.09
C ASP A 242 -9.38 -2.38 31.08
N GLU A 243 -8.59 -2.20 30.02
CA GLU A 243 -7.73 -1.02 29.84
C GLU A 243 -8.53 0.23 29.38
N GLY A 244 -9.81 0.08 29.06
CA GLY A 244 -10.71 1.20 28.68
C GLY A 244 -10.42 1.82 27.30
N LEU A 245 -9.41 1.29 26.60
CA LEU A 245 -9.01 1.71 25.25
C LEU A 245 -9.95 1.12 24.18
N PRO A 246 -10.25 1.88 23.10
CA PRO A 246 -10.95 1.35 21.93
C PRO A 246 -10.20 0.17 21.33
N MET A 247 -10.92 -0.92 21.04
CA MET A 247 -10.31 -2.18 20.63
C MET A 247 -10.07 -2.28 19.12
N GLY A 248 -10.79 -1.51 18.30
CA GLY A 248 -10.69 -1.57 16.84
C GLY A 248 -9.63 -0.64 16.23
N ARG A 249 -8.86 0.11 17.03
CA ARG A 249 -7.90 1.14 16.56
C ARG A 249 -6.46 0.95 17.07
N VAL A 250 -6.07 -0.25 17.49
CA VAL A 250 -4.70 -0.58 17.94
C VAL A 250 -4.07 -1.64 17.05
#